data_AF-A0A1T4ZZE1-F1
#
_entry.id   AF-A0A1T4ZZE1-F1
#
_cell.length_a   1.000
_cell.length_b   1.000
_cell.length_c   1.000
_cell.angle_alpha   90.00
_cell.angle_beta   90.00
_cell.angle_gamma   90.00
#
_symmetry.space_group_name_H-M   'P 1'
#
loop_
_entity.id
_entity.type
_entity.pdbx_description
1 polymer ?
#
loop_
_entity_poly.entity_id
_entity_poly.type
_entity_poly.pdbx_seq_one_letter_code
_entity_poly.pdbx_strand_id
1 'polypeptide(L)'
;MNTMKPGALRQRPWSLLVTGDLVPTAEVLDEVTSVFELNPSIPGLELRADDGRACFVTREYPSGHTAEVDDALEVIFAEQTEIAEIVVLGQEARPAHTATRDAPFWHRDGKAIADISEKMEAGEISPGEAIDMLKSLFETDR
;
A
#
# COMPACT_ATOMS: atom_id res chain seq x y z
N MET A 1 -26.45 23.85 4.10
CA MET A 1 -25.53 23.32 3.07
C MET A 1 -24.19 23.09 3.74
N ASN A 2 -23.89 21.84 4.11
CA ASN A 2 -22.55 21.47 4.56
C ASN A 2 -21.64 21.48 3.34
N THR A 3 -20.75 22.47 3.25
CA THR A 3 -19.62 22.44 2.32
C THR A 3 -18.64 21.37 2.78
N MET A 4 -18.91 20.11 2.46
CA MET A 4 -17.86 19.10 2.46
C MET A 4 -16.92 19.44 1.30
N LYS A 5 -15.70 19.91 1.62
CA LYS A 5 -14.61 19.99 0.65
C LYS A 5 -14.24 18.56 0.26
N PRO A 6 -14.20 18.21 -1.05
CA PRO A 6 -13.54 16.98 -1.48
C PRO A 6 -12.12 16.98 -0.93
N GLY A 7 -11.76 15.99 -0.11
CA GLY A 7 -10.43 15.93 0.53
C GLY A 7 -10.29 16.80 1.77
N ALA A 8 -11.18 16.68 2.76
CA ALA A 8 -10.77 16.92 4.16
C ALA A 8 -9.60 15.96 4.42
N LEU A 9 -8.38 16.49 4.27
CA LEU A 9 -7.13 15.75 4.07
C LEU A 9 -7.06 14.59 5.04
N ARG A 10 -7.29 13.36 4.53
CA ARG A 10 -6.79 12.18 5.22
C ARG A 10 -5.31 12.45 5.46
N GLN A 11 -4.85 12.22 6.68
CA GLN A 11 -3.41 12.25 6.95
C GLN A 11 -2.71 11.41 5.88
N ARG A 12 -1.51 11.85 5.47
CA ARG A 12 -0.69 11.08 4.52
C ARG A 12 -0.58 9.65 5.08
N PRO A 13 -0.88 8.60 4.29
CA PRO A 13 -0.85 7.23 4.80
C PRO A 13 0.58 6.69 4.98
N TRP A 14 1.58 7.55 4.83
CA TRP A 14 2.99 7.23 4.90
C TRP A 14 3.78 8.32 5.61
N SER A 15 4.91 7.91 6.19
CA SER A 15 5.99 8.76 6.70
C SER A 15 7.24 8.64 5.82
N LEU A 16 8.24 9.47 6.07
CA LEU A 16 9.55 9.33 5.43
C LEU A 16 10.43 8.38 6.25
N LEU A 17 10.97 7.34 5.60
CA LEU A 17 12.06 6.52 6.13
C LEU A 17 13.37 7.01 5.52
N VAL A 18 14.31 7.38 6.38
CA VAL A 18 15.66 7.83 5.99
C VAL A 18 16.67 6.79 6.44
N THR A 19 17.49 6.30 5.52
CA THR A 19 18.55 5.33 5.79
C THR A 19 19.87 5.82 5.21
N GLY A 20 20.96 5.76 5.97
CA GLY A 20 22.29 6.22 5.55
C GLY A 20 22.99 7.05 6.61
N ASP A 21 24.09 7.69 6.22
CA ASP A 21 24.98 8.48 7.08
C ASP A 21 24.82 10.01 6.89
N LEU A 22 24.11 10.44 5.85
CA LEU A 22 23.63 11.81 5.70
C LEU A 22 22.31 11.99 6.46
N VAL A 23 22.22 13.05 7.26
CA VAL A 23 21.00 13.44 7.99
C VAL A 23 20.42 14.71 7.35
N PRO A 24 19.33 14.61 6.58
CA PRO A 24 18.68 15.78 5.98
C PRO A 24 18.07 16.70 7.05
N THR A 25 17.98 17.99 6.75
CA THR A 25 17.24 18.95 7.59
C THR A 25 15.74 18.78 7.41
N ALA A 26 14.94 19.33 8.32
CA ALA A 26 13.47 19.33 8.21
C ALA A 26 12.99 19.97 6.90
N GLU A 27 13.59 21.10 6.50
CA GLU A 27 13.26 21.79 5.24
C GLU A 27 13.52 20.90 4.01
N VAL A 28 14.61 20.14 4.00
CA VAL A 28 14.88 19.17 2.92
C VAL A 28 13.86 18.04 2.93
N LEU A 29 13.48 17.53 4.11
CA LEU A 29 12.45 16.48 4.22
C LEU A 29 11.07 16.94 3.77
N ASP A 30 10.73 18.22 4.00
CA ASP A 30 9.48 18.82 3.50
C ASP A 30 9.46 18.88 1.96
N GLU A 31 10.59 19.24 1.33
CA GLU A 31 10.70 19.23 -0.13
C GLU A 31 10.72 17.80 -0.71
N VAL A 32 11.38 16.86 -0.05
CA VAL A 32 11.31 15.43 -0.42
C VAL A 32 9.88 14.92 -0.39
N THR A 33 9.12 15.32 0.64
CA THR A 33 7.69 15.01 0.72
C THR A 33 6.93 15.60 -0.47
N SER A 34 7.17 16.87 -0.79
CA SER A 34 6.56 17.53 -1.95
C SER A 34 6.88 16.81 -3.26
N VAL A 35 8.11 16.32 -3.44
CA VAL A 35 8.49 15.50 -4.61
C VAL A 35 7.64 14.23 -4.72
N PHE A 36 7.42 13.51 -3.61
CA PHE A 36 6.58 12.31 -3.60
C PHE A 36 5.09 12.61 -3.82
N GLU A 37 4.59 13.77 -3.38
CA GLU A 37 3.21 14.19 -3.65
C GLU A 37 3.01 14.62 -5.10
N LEU A 38 3.99 15.31 -5.68
CA LEU A 38 3.96 15.75 -7.08
C LEU A 38 4.09 14.58 -8.06
N ASN A 39 4.90 13.58 -7.71
CA ASN A 39 5.03 12.37 -8.51
C ASN A 39 4.99 11.09 -7.66
N PRO A 40 3.78 10.51 -7.48
CA PRO A 40 3.59 9.29 -6.72
C PRO A 40 4.34 8.07 -7.27
N SER A 41 4.80 8.08 -8.53
CA SER A 41 5.54 6.96 -9.12
C SER A 41 7.02 6.91 -8.71
N ILE A 42 7.57 7.93 -8.04
CA ILE A 42 8.97 7.93 -7.60
C ILE A 42 9.11 7.02 -6.36
N PRO A 43 9.83 5.90 -6.43
CA PRO A 43 9.89 4.95 -5.31
C PRO A 43 10.76 5.45 -4.14
N GLY A 44 11.70 6.35 -4.40
CA GLY A 44 12.62 6.90 -3.41
C GLY A 44 13.56 7.93 -4.01
N LEU A 45 14.31 8.62 -3.15
CA LEU A 45 15.36 9.56 -3.53
C LEU A 45 16.67 9.19 -2.84
N GLU A 46 17.78 9.31 -3.55
CA GLU A 46 19.12 9.24 -2.96
C GLU A 46 19.69 10.66 -2.90
N LEU A 47 20.08 11.09 -1.70
CA LEU A 47 20.72 12.37 -1.46
C LEU A 47 22.20 12.11 -1.17
N ARG A 48 23.11 12.82 -1.86
CA ARG A 48 24.56 12.68 -1.70
C ARG A 48 25.19 14.02 -1.38
N ALA A 49 26.07 14.04 -0.38
CA ALA A 49 26.90 15.18 -0.05
C ALA A 49 28.25 15.10 -0.79
N ASP A 50 28.88 16.26 -1.00
CA ASP A 50 30.19 16.35 -1.66
C ASP A 50 31.30 15.63 -0.90
N ASP A 51 31.12 15.43 0.41
CA ASP A 51 32.05 14.69 1.28
C ASP A 51 31.86 13.16 1.21
N GLY A 52 30.95 12.68 0.34
CA GLY A 52 30.72 11.26 0.09
C GLY A 52 29.65 10.63 0.97
N ARG A 53 29.10 11.32 1.97
CA ARG A 53 27.95 10.84 2.74
C ARG A 53 26.70 10.77 1.86
N ALA A 54 25.82 9.83 2.14
CA ALA A 54 24.58 9.66 1.41
C ALA A 54 23.44 9.15 2.31
N CYS A 55 22.21 9.41 1.89
CA CYS A 55 21.05 8.74 2.44
C CYS A 55 20.02 8.42 1.35
N PHE A 56 19.32 7.32 1.56
CA PHE A 56 18.12 6.96 0.81
C PHE A 56 16.89 7.36 1.62
N VAL A 57 15.97 8.06 0.95
CA VAL A 57 14.69 8.46 1.52
C VAL A 57 13.58 7.79 0.74
N THR A 58 12.72 7.04 1.43
CA THR A 58 11.57 6.33 0.87
C THR A 58 10.31 6.64 1.65
N ARG A 59 9.15 6.33 1.07
CA ARG A 59 7.88 6.30 1.81
C ARG A 59 7.82 5.04 2.65
N GLU A 60 7.49 5.17 3.92
CA GLU A 60 7.20 4.08 4.83
C GLU A 60 5.72 4.09 5.15
N TYR A 61 5.07 2.95 4.96
CA TYR A 61 3.66 2.76 5.23
C TYR A 61 3.50 1.95 6.52
N PRO A 62 2.57 2.32 7.42
CA PRO A 62 2.25 1.51 8.58
C PRO A 62 1.87 0.07 8.20
N SER A 63 2.17 -0.88 9.08
CA SER A 63 1.67 -2.24 8.96
C SER A 63 0.15 -2.23 8.82
N GLY A 64 -0.39 -2.96 7.83
CA GLY A 64 -1.83 -3.03 7.57
C GLY A 64 -2.39 -1.95 6.64
N HIS A 65 -1.58 -1.02 6.12
CA HIS A 65 -2.04 -0.02 5.14
C HIS A 65 -2.72 -0.64 3.91
N THR A 66 -2.35 -1.87 3.54
CA THR A 66 -2.99 -2.61 2.45
C THR A 66 -4.45 -2.97 2.73
N ALA A 67 -4.84 -3.18 3.99
CA ALA A 67 -6.24 -3.45 4.36
C ALA A 67 -7.11 -2.19 4.16
N GLU A 68 -6.54 -1.00 4.39
CA GLU A 68 -7.26 0.27 4.13
C GLU A 68 -7.59 0.46 2.65
N VAL A 69 -6.85 -0.20 1.73
CA VAL A 69 -7.16 -0.20 0.30
C VAL A 69 -8.39 -1.06 0.02
N ASP A 70 -8.51 -2.22 0.67
CA ASP A 70 -9.68 -3.11 0.54
C ASP A 70 -10.95 -2.42 1.08
N ASP A 71 -10.86 -1.77 2.25
CA ASP A 71 -11.93 -0.96 2.82
C ASP A 71 -12.37 0.16 1.84
N ALA A 72 -11.42 0.80 1.17
CA ALA A 72 -11.72 1.84 0.19
C ALA A 72 -12.41 1.28 -1.06
N LEU A 73 -12.04 0.08 -1.52
CA LEU A 73 -12.69 -0.61 -2.64
C LEU A 73 -14.14 -0.97 -2.29
N GLU A 74 -14.40 -1.46 -1.07
CA GLU A 74 -15.74 -1.73 -0.57
C GLU A 74 -16.62 -0.48 -0.57
N VAL A 75 -16.09 0.65 -0.08
CA VAL A 75 -16.82 1.93 -0.08
C VAL A 75 -17.15 2.38 -1.50
N ILE A 76 -16.24 2.22 -2.47
CA ILE A 76 -16.52 2.59 -3.88
C ILE A 76 -17.72 1.77 -4.42
N PHE A 77 -17.73 0.47 -4.17
CA PHE A 77 -18.84 -0.41 -4.58
C PHE A 77 -20.17 -0.07 -3.89
N ALA A 78 -20.11 0.32 -2.61
CA ALA A 78 -21.29 0.69 -1.83
C ALA A 78 -21.90 2.04 -2.25
N GLU A 79 -21.05 3.03 -2.54
CA GLU A 79 -21.48 4.39 -2.88
C GLU A 79 -22.04 4.50 -4.31
N GLN A 80 -21.52 3.72 -5.27
CA GLN A 80 -21.98 3.74 -6.65
C GLN A 80 -22.30 2.33 -7.15
N THR A 81 -23.57 1.94 -6.99
CA THR A 81 -24.07 0.59 -7.31
C THR A 81 -24.11 0.25 -8.80
N GLU A 82 -23.72 1.15 -9.70
CA GLU A 82 -23.50 0.87 -11.11
C GLU A 82 -22.09 0.34 -11.39
N ILE A 83 -21.13 0.59 -10.48
CA ILE A 83 -19.76 0.05 -10.59
C ILE A 83 -19.82 -1.43 -10.21
N ALA A 84 -19.62 -2.30 -11.19
CA ALA A 84 -19.62 -3.76 -10.99
C ALA A 84 -18.21 -4.31 -10.70
N GLU A 85 -17.19 -3.69 -11.30
CA GLU A 85 -15.81 -4.17 -11.28
C GLU A 85 -14.83 -2.99 -11.24
N ILE A 86 -13.69 -3.19 -10.60
CA ILE A 86 -12.57 -2.25 -10.57
C ILE A 86 -11.33 -3.02 -11.06
N VAL A 87 -10.74 -2.59 -12.17
CA VAL A 87 -9.46 -3.14 -12.63
C VAL A 87 -8.33 -2.40 -11.92
N VAL A 88 -7.67 -3.07 -11.01
CA VAL A 88 -6.47 -2.56 -10.34
C VAL A 88 -5.28 -2.81 -11.27
N LEU A 89 -4.72 -1.72 -11.78
CA LEU A 89 -3.58 -1.77 -12.68
C LEU A 89 -2.32 -2.11 -11.90
N GLY A 90 -1.59 -3.13 -12.35
CA GLY A 90 -0.29 -3.49 -11.79
C GLY A 90 0.84 -2.58 -12.27
N GLN A 91 2.02 -2.72 -11.65
CA GLN A 91 3.27 -2.10 -12.09
C GLN A 91 4.31 -3.19 -12.36
N GLU A 92 5.04 -3.05 -13.48
CA GLU A 92 6.17 -3.88 -13.95
C GLU A 92 6.04 -5.40 -13.73
N ALA A 93 6.30 -5.86 -12.51
CA ALA A 93 6.32 -7.27 -12.12
C ALA A 93 4.95 -7.85 -11.72
N ARG A 94 3.91 -7.01 -11.54
CA ARG A 94 2.58 -7.47 -11.12
C ARG A 94 1.55 -7.31 -12.24
N PRO A 95 0.83 -8.38 -12.62
CA PRO A 95 -0.26 -8.26 -13.57
C PRO A 95 -1.41 -7.45 -12.97
N ALA A 96 -2.20 -6.79 -13.83
CA ALA A 96 -3.46 -6.21 -13.40
C ALA A 96 -4.41 -7.31 -12.89
N HIS A 97 -5.27 -6.98 -11.94
CA HIS A 97 -6.35 -7.86 -11.49
C HIS A 97 -7.65 -7.08 -11.32
N THR A 98 -8.75 -7.80 -11.21
CA THR A 98 -10.09 -7.23 -11.09
C THR A 98 -10.63 -7.47 -9.69
N ALA A 99 -10.96 -6.39 -8.99
CA ALA A 99 -11.74 -6.41 -7.76
C ALA A 99 -13.23 -6.34 -8.12
N THR A 100 -14.06 -7.04 -7.33
CA THR A 100 -15.52 -7.08 -7.48
C THR A 100 -16.17 -6.89 -6.10
N ARG A 101 -17.50 -6.77 -6.06
CA ARG A 101 -18.23 -6.67 -4.77
C ARG A 101 -18.04 -7.87 -3.86
N ASP A 102 -17.95 -9.06 -4.44
CA ASP A 102 -17.76 -10.31 -3.69
C ASP A 102 -16.29 -10.59 -3.35
N ALA A 103 -15.38 -9.79 -3.91
CA ALA A 103 -13.94 -9.89 -3.72
C ALA A 103 -13.27 -8.51 -3.91
N PRO A 104 -13.46 -7.57 -2.97
CA PRO A 104 -13.04 -6.17 -3.11
C PRO A 104 -11.55 -5.98 -2.75
N PHE A 105 -10.67 -6.83 -3.30
CA PHE A 105 -9.27 -6.89 -2.87
C PHE A 105 -8.30 -6.12 -3.79
N TRP A 106 -7.35 -5.41 -3.18
CA TRP A 106 -6.26 -4.71 -3.85
C TRP A 106 -5.21 -5.65 -4.42
N HIS A 107 -5.14 -6.90 -3.96
CA HIS A 107 -4.22 -7.92 -4.47
C HIS A 107 -5.02 -9.03 -5.14
N ARG A 108 -4.47 -9.60 -6.22
CA ARG A 108 -5.07 -10.76 -6.92
C ARG A 108 -5.43 -11.89 -5.97
N ASP A 109 -4.50 -12.22 -5.07
CA ASP A 109 -4.68 -13.28 -4.07
C ASP A 109 -5.29 -12.77 -2.76
N GLY A 110 -5.78 -11.53 -2.71
CA GLY A 110 -6.31 -10.92 -1.48
C GLY A 110 -7.43 -11.75 -0.85
N LYS A 111 -8.27 -12.40 -1.67
CA LYS A 111 -9.28 -13.36 -1.18
C LYS A 111 -8.64 -14.55 -0.49
N ALA A 112 -7.64 -15.17 -1.12
CA ALA A 112 -6.96 -16.32 -0.54
C ALA A 112 -6.21 -15.95 0.76
N ILE A 113 -5.65 -14.74 0.82
CA ILE A 113 -5.03 -14.19 2.03
C ILE A 113 -6.08 -13.98 3.14
N ALA A 114 -7.23 -13.38 2.82
CA ALA A 114 -8.33 -13.19 3.76
C ALA A 114 -8.85 -14.54 4.29
N ASP A 115 -9.09 -15.51 3.41
CA ASP A 115 -9.52 -16.86 3.77
C ASP A 115 -8.52 -17.57 4.71
N ILE A 116 -7.20 -17.38 4.51
CA ILE A 116 -6.16 -17.92 5.39
C ILE A 116 -6.21 -17.24 6.76
N SER A 117 -6.35 -15.91 6.80
CA SER A 117 -6.45 -15.14 8.04
C SER A 117 -7.68 -15.55 8.85
N GLU A 118 -8.85 -15.67 8.22
CA GLU A 118 -10.09 -16.11 8.88
C GLU A 118 -9.95 -17.51 9.48
N LYS A 119 -9.34 -18.45 8.75
CA LYS A 119 -9.07 -19.81 9.27
C LYS A 119 -8.12 -19.79 10.46
N MET A 120 -7.10 -18.94 10.43
CA MET A 120 -6.17 -18.79 11.54
C MET A 120 -6.87 -18.20 12.77
N GLU A 121 -7.69 -17.16 12.59
CA GLU A 121 -8.47 -16.53 13.67
C GLU A 121 -9.52 -17.47 14.25
N ALA A 122 -10.17 -18.28 13.41
CA ALA A 122 -11.10 -19.34 13.83
C ALA A 122 -10.39 -20.53 14.53
N GLY A 123 -9.06 -20.57 14.51
CA GLY A 123 -8.26 -21.65 15.08
C GLY A 123 -8.31 -22.96 14.26
N GLU A 124 -8.76 -22.90 13.01
CA GLU A 124 -8.82 -24.04 12.09
C GLU A 124 -7.44 -24.42 11.56
N ILE A 125 -6.52 -23.45 11.49
CA ILE A 125 -5.12 -23.66 11.13
C ILE A 125 -4.21 -22.97 12.16
N SER A 126 -3.03 -23.54 12.38
CA SER A 126 -2.00 -22.93 13.23
C SER A 126 -1.30 -21.75 12.54
N PRO A 127 -0.65 -20.85 13.30
CA PRO A 127 0.15 -19.77 12.71
C PRO A 127 1.26 -20.26 11.77
N GLY A 128 1.84 -21.45 12.04
CA GLY A 128 2.85 -22.06 11.17
C GLY A 128 2.26 -22.48 9.82
N GLU A 129 1.09 -23.13 9.85
CA GLU A 129 0.36 -23.51 8.63
C GLU A 129 -0.07 -22.28 7.83
N ALA A 130 -0.55 -21.23 8.49
CA ALA A 130 -0.89 -19.97 7.84
C ALA A 130 0.30 -19.35 7.10
N ILE A 131 1.49 -19.34 7.73
CA ILE A 131 2.72 -18.84 7.10
C ILE A 131 3.08 -19.64 5.84
N ASP A 132 3.00 -20.97 5.90
CA ASP A 132 3.34 -21.83 4.77
C ASP A 132 2.33 -21.69 3.62
N MET A 133 1.04 -21.55 3.95
CA MET A 133 0.00 -21.25 2.96
C MET A 133 0.22 -19.89 2.31
N LEU A 134 0.53 -18.84 3.08
CA LEU A 134 0.84 -17.51 2.54
C LEU A 134 2.06 -17.53 1.62
N LYS A 135 3.14 -18.23 2.00
CA LYS A 135 4.33 -18.37 1.13
C LYS A 135 4.00 -19.01 -0.21
N SER A 136 3.16 -20.05 -0.22
CA SER A 136 2.78 -20.76 -1.45
C SER A 136 2.06 -19.85 -2.47
N LEU A 137 1.31 -18.85 -1.99
CA LEU A 137 0.67 -17.85 -2.86
C LEU A 137 1.72 -17.02 -3.59
N PHE A 138 2.78 -16.58 -2.90
CA PHE A 138 3.82 -15.73 -3.47
C PHE A 138 4.91 -16.48 -4.26
N GLU A 139 5.05 -17.79 -4.08
CA GLU A 139 5.97 -18.63 -4.87
C GLU A 139 5.48 -18.87 -6.30
N THR A 140 4.17 -18.72 -6.55
CA THR A 140 3.56 -18.91 -7.88
C THR A 140 3.78 -17.72 -8.82
N ASP A 141 4.29 -16.60 -8.30
CA ASP A 141 4.55 -15.34 -9.02
C ASP A 141 6.02 -15.20 -9.53
N ARG A 142 6.86 -16.24 -9.40
CA ARG A 142 8.26 -16.26 -9.91
C ARG A 142 8.42 -16.92 -11.29
#